data_AF-A0A1G0YH11-F1
#
_entry.id   AF-A0A1G0YH11-F1
#
_cell.length_a   1.000
_cell.length_b   1.000
_cell.length_c   1.000
_cell.angle_alpha   90.00
_cell.angle_beta   90.00
_cell.angle_gamma   90.00
#
_symmetry.space_group_name_H-M   'P 1'
#
loop_
_entity.id
_entity.type
_entity.pdbx_description
1 polymer ?
#
loop_
_entity_poly.entity_id
_entity_poly.type
_entity_poly.pdbx_seq_one_letter_code
_entity_poly.pdbx_strand_id
1 'polypeptide(L)'
;MAGKKARPPHTSPFQFAASTLSSTAGLSNLTSYMPLITQFNPTLAARLPKTHELLLASQLVAHDSVSRIVLHGSRGPANRPRRDSDIDLSLVVNSDDLAKSSDKEALLASVLQMTSDHWQGSVECDLAAVFDQNGCGLKCMTRESFDPMLCSNTIDCMGIFKTTHGFNGFVTGCQIDCRKMYPLMTIWTKQE
;
A
#
# COMPACT_ATOMS: atom_id res chain seq x y z
N MET A 1 8.79 -55.55 -43.59
CA MET A 1 8.23 -55.17 -42.27
C MET A 1 7.42 -53.90 -42.46
N ALA A 2 6.10 -54.05 -42.46
CA ALA A 2 5.13 -53.06 -42.91
C ALA A 2 4.43 -52.39 -41.72
N GLY A 3 4.02 -51.14 -41.91
CA GLY A 3 2.79 -50.62 -41.31
C GLY A 3 2.94 -49.57 -40.20
N LYS A 4 3.42 -48.37 -40.55
CA LYS A 4 3.03 -47.15 -39.81
C LYS A 4 1.56 -46.86 -40.13
N LYS A 5 0.66 -47.15 -39.19
CA LYS A 5 -0.76 -46.74 -39.29
C LYS A 5 -0.89 -45.27 -38.92
N ALA A 6 -1.20 -44.45 -39.92
CA ALA A 6 -1.64 -43.07 -39.75
C ALA A 6 -3.01 -43.04 -39.04
N ARG A 7 -3.17 -42.11 -38.09
CA ARG A 7 -4.45 -41.80 -37.46
C ARG A 7 -5.32 -40.97 -38.42
N PRO A 8 -6.64 -41.22 -38.50
CA PRO A 8 -7.56 -40.44 -39.30
C PRO A 8 -7.88 -39.08 -38.66
N PRO A 9 -8.32 -38.09 -39.45
CA PRO A 9 -8.69 -36.76 -38.97
C PRO A 9 -10.05 -36.80 -38.27
N HIS A 10 -10.13 -36.20 -37.08
CA HIS A 10 -11.41 -35.92 -36.42
C HIS A 10 -11.99 -34.63 -37.02
N THR A 11 -13.13 -34.77 -37.69
CA THR A 11 -14.06 -33.68 -37.98
C THR A 11 -14.97 -33.45 -36.78
N SER A 12 -15.15 -32.20 -36.38
CA SER A 12 -16.41 -31.73 -35.80
C SER A 12 -16.54 -30.21 -35.98
N PRO A 13 -17.67 -29.71 -36.49
CA PRO A 13 -17.93 -28.29 -36.69
C PRO A 13 -18.55 -27.71 -35.42
N PHE A 14 -17.82 -26.85 -34.70
CA PHE A 14 -18.44 -25.95 -33.72
C PHE A 14 -18.43 -24.53 -34.28
N GLN A 15 -19.59 -24.13 -34.79
CA GLN A 15 -19.93 -22.77 -35.15
C GLN A 15 -19.92 -21.92 -33.87
N PHE A 16 -19.08 -20.89 -33.83
CA PHE A 16 -19.21 -19.82 -32.84
C PHE A 16 -20.44 -18.99 -33.21
N ALA A 17 -21.54 -19.19 -32.48
CA ALA A 17 -22.61 -18.21 -32.43
C ALA A 17 -22.11 -17.02 -31.60
N ALA A 18 -21.93 -15.88 -32.26
CA ALA A 18 -21.76 -14.60 -31.59
C ALA A 18 -23.05 -14.29 -30.83
N SER A 19 -23.03 -14.45 -29.50
CA SER A 19 -24.08 -13.92 -28.64
C SER A 19 -23.59 -12.59 -28.06
N THR A 20 -24.08 -11.50 -28.65
CA THR A 20 -24.02 -10.15 -28.11
C THR A 20 -24.91 -10.08 -26.87
N LEU A 21 -24.32 -10.27 -25.69
CA LEU A 21 -24.91 -9.79 -24.45
C LEU A 21 -24.33 -8.40 -24.18
N SER A 22 -25.07 -7.41 -24.66
CA SER A 22 -24.99 -6.04 -24.17
C SER A 22 -25.49 -6.05 -22.73
N SER A 23 -24.55 -6.17 -21.79
CA SER A 23 -24.79 -5.81 -20.40
C SER A 23 -24.03 -4.53 -20.14
N THR A 24 -24.73 -3.41 -20.28
CA THR A 24 -24.36 -2.15 -19.66
C THR A 24 -24.57 -2.30 -18.15
N ALA A 25 -23.72 -3.10 -17.51
CA ALA A 25 -23.50 -3.00 -16.08
C ALA A 25 -22.94 -1.59 -15.85
N GLY A 26 -23.71 -0.78 -15.11
CA GLY A 26 -23.38 0.60 -14.82
C GLY A 26 -21.97 0.69 -14.25
N LEU A 27 -21.07 1.23 -15.06
CA LEU A 27 -19.82 1.81 -14.59
C LEU A 27 -20.21 3.02 -13.75
N SER A 28 -20.50 2.80 -12.47
CA SER A 28 -20.31 3.84 -11.47
C SER A 28 -18.81 4.15 -11.51
N ASN A 29 -18.45 5.17 -12.30
CA ASN A 29 -17.22 5.91 -12.15
C ASN A 29 -17.26 6.53 -10.74
N LEU A 30 -16.95 5.71 -9.73
CA LEU A 30 -16.37 6.20 -8.50
C LEU A 30 -15.05 6.81 -8.92
N THR A 31 -15.09 8.09 -9.26
CA THR A 31 -13.92 8.93 -9.25
C THR A 31 -13.41 8.85 -7.82
N SER A 32 -12.46 7.93 -7.60
CA SER A 32 -11.78 7.77 -6.32
C SER A 32 -11.30 9.16 -5.94
N TYR A 33 -11.85 9.71 -4.86
CA TYR A 33 -11.46 11.03 -4.40
C TYR A 33 -9.99 10.92 -3.97
N MET A 34 -9.14 11.73 -4.59
CA MET A 34 -7.69 11.71 -4.39
C MET A 34 -7.33 12.88 -3.48
N PRO A 35 -7.37 12.74 -2.15
CA PRO A 35 -7.01 13.83 -1.26
C PRO A 35 -5.55 14.19 -1.46
N LEU A 36 -5.31 15.38 -2.02
CA LEU A 36 -4.03 16.05 -1.88
C LEU A 36 -3.84 16.39 -0.40
N ILE A 37 -2.78 15.85 0.20
CA ILE A 37 -2.48 16.07 1.62
C ILE A 37 -1.73 17.39 1.75
N THR A 38 -2.44 18.40 2.23
CA THR A 38 -1.88 19.74 2.49
C THR A 38 -1.73 20.05 3.99
N GLN A 39 -2.33 19.22 4.85
CA GLN A 39 -2.30 19.38 6.29
C GLN A 39 -1.75 18.10 6.93
N PHE A 40 -0.62 18.24 7.58
CA PHE A 40 0.01 17.17 8.36
C PHE A 40 -0.18 17.41 9.85
N ASN A 41 0.07 16.37 10.65
CA ASN A 41 0.17 16.49 12.10
C ASN A 41 1.17 17.61 12.47
N PRO A 42 0.78 18.63 13.26
CA PRO A 42 1.65 19.76 13.61
C PRO A 42 2.98 19.35 14.27
N THR A 43 3.01 18.18 14.92
CA THR A 43 4.22 17.59 15.51
C THR A 43 5.30 17.34 14.47
N LEU A 44 4.93 17.02 13.22
CA LEU A 44 5.86 16.82 12.11
C LEU A 44 6.65 18.10 11.83
N ALA A 45 5.96 19.23 11.68
CA ALA A 45 6.60 20.53 11.44
C ALA A 45 7.50 20.96 12.62
N ALA A 46 7.03 20.71 13.85
CA ALA A 46 7.77 21.09 15.05
C ALA A 46 9.08 20.28 15.25
N ARG A 47 9.08 19.00 14.88
CA ARG A 47 10.20 18.08 15.19
C ARG A 47 11.08 17.74 13.99
N LEU A 48 10.51 17.72 12.80
CA LEU A 48 11.16 17.32 11.56
C LEU A 48 10.86 18.37 10.46
N PRO A 49 11.21 19.66 10.67
CA PRO A 49 10.82 20.74 9.75
C PRO A 49 11.26 20.51 8.31
N LYS A 50 12.47 19.96 8.10
CA LYS A 50 12.96 19.62 6.75
C LYS A 50 12.15 18.50 6.09
N THR A 51 11.75 17.48 6.84
CA THR A 51 10.90 16.40 6.31
C THR A 51 9.49 16.93 6.01
N HIS A 52 8.97 17.81 6.86
CA HIS A 52 7.70 18.50 6.63
C HIS A 52 7.71 19.32 5.33
N GLU A 53 8.75 20.13 5.10
CA GLU A 53 8.93 20.91 3.87
C GLU A 53 8.98 20.00 2.63
N LEU A 54 9.70 18.89 2.70
CA LEU A 54 9.76 17.92 1.61
C LEU A 54 8.40 17.30 1.30
N LEU A 55 7.63 16.95 2.33
CA LEU A 55 6.29 16.36 2.17
C LEU A 55 5.27 17.38 1.62
N LEU A 56 5.39 18.65 1.98
CA LEU A 56 4.57 19.71 1.37
C LEU A 56 4.95 19.94 -0.10
N ALA A 57 6.25 19.96 -0.41
CA ALA A 57 6.73 20.16 -1.78
C ALA A 57 6.43 18.96 -2.70
N SER A 58 6.30 17.75 -2.14
CA SER A 58 6.11 16.53 -2.92
C SER A 58 4.69 16.33 -3.47
N GLN A 59 3.74 17.19 -3.09
CA GLN A 59 2.32 17.05 -3.48
C GLN A 59 1.75 15.67 -3.14
N LEU A 60 2.05 15.17 -1.94
CA LEU A 60 1.62 13.84 -1.49
C LEU A 60 0.11 13.64 -1.66
N VAL A 61 -0.27 12.62 -2.44
CA VAL A 61 -1.66 12.16 -2.61
C VAL A 61 -1.80 10.79 -1.95
N ALA A 62 -2.92 10.56 -1.27
CA ALA A 62 -3.26 9.25 -0.74
C ALA A 62 -4.49 8.67 -1.44
N HIS A 63 -4.55 7.35 -1.52
CA HIS A 63 -5.74 6.64 -1.97
C HIS A 63 -6.86 6.72 -0.93
N ASP A 64 -8.12 6.74 -1.38
CA ASP A 64 -9.28 6.90 -0.49
C ASP A 64 -9.35 5.83 0.62
N SER A 65 -8.89 4.62 0.31
CA SER A 65 -8.78 3.52 1.28
C SER A 65 -7.66 3.65 2.30
N VAL A 66 -6.82 4.70 2.24
CA VAL A 66 -5.79 4.97 3.25
C VAL A 66 -6.43 5.71 4.42
N SER A 67 -6.38 5.08 5.60
CA SER A 67 -6.91 5.66 6.85
C SER A 67 -5.89 6.56 7.56
N ARG A 68 -4.60 6.25 7.43
CA ARG A 68 -3.50 7.02 8.03
C ARG A 68 -2.19 6.79 7.31
N ILE A 69 -1.29 7.75 7.45
CA ILE A 69 0.09 7.65 6.96
C ILE A 69 1.04 7.72 8.14
N VAL A 70 1.94 6.73 8.23
CA VAL A 70 2.95 6.63 9.28
C VAL A 70 4.33 6.79 8.65
N LEU A 71 5.06 7.79 9.14
CA LEU A 71 6.44 8.08 8.79
C LEU A 71 7.38 7.29 9.71
N HIS A 72 8.42 6.69 9.13
CA HIS A 72 9.48 6.02 9.87
C HIS A 72 10.84 6.21 9.19
N GLY A 73 11.85 5.46 9.63
CA GLY A 73 13.17 5.48 9.00
C GLY A 73 13.96 6.76 9.26
N SER A 74 14.96 7.01 8.42
CA SER A 74 16.04 7.97 8.70
C SER A 74 15.62 9.44 8.61
N ARG A 75 14.71 9.78 7.69
CA ARG A 75 14.01 11.08 7.60
C ARG A 75 12.78 11.16 8.52
N GLY A 76 12.43 10.06 9.17
CA GLY A 76 11.42 9.99 10.20
C GLY A 76 11.92 10.42 11.58
N PRO A 77 11.26 9.99 12.66
CA PRO A 77 11.57 10.44 14.03
C PRO A 77 12.95 10.01 14.52
N ALA A 78 13.61 9.05 13.85
CA ALA A 78 15.00 8.75 14.12
C ALA A 78 15.91 9.97 13.87
N ASN A 79 15.49 10.87 12.96
CA ASN A 79 16.10 12.15 12.63
C ASN A 79 17.62 12.05 12.39
N ARG A 80 18.01 11.06 11.59
CA ARG A 80 19.41 10.82 11.18
C ARG A 80 19.52 10.68 9.67
N PRO A 81 18.97 11.62 8.88
CA PRO A 81 18.97 11.48 7.44
C PRO A 81 20.39 11.66 6.89
N ARG A 82 20.77 10.77 5.97
CA ARG A 82 21.86 11.00 5.03
C ARG A 82 21.35 11.91 3.90
N ARG A 83 22.27 12.43 3.09
CA ARG A 83 21.93 13.33 1.98
C ARG A 83 20.97 12.67 0.99
N ASP A 84 21.21 11.40 0.72
CA ASP A 84 20.51 10.49 -0.19
C ASP A 84 19.48 9.61 0.52
N SER A 85 19.16 9.87 1.79
CA SER A 85 18.09 9.14 2.48
C SER A 85 16.76 9.33 1.78
N ASP A 86 16.01 8.24 1.64
CA ASP A 86 14.62 8.24 1.18
C ASP A 86 13.66 8.66 2.29
N ILE A 87 12.39 8.88 1.91
CA ILE A 87 11.28 9.01 2.86
C ILE A 87 10.54 7.68 2.92
N ASP A 88 10.53 7.04 4.08
CA ASP A 88 9.80 5.80 4.29
C ASP A 88 8.37 6.07 4.81
N LEU A 89 7.35 5.72 4.03
CA LEU A 89 5.94 5.86 4.41
C LEU A 89 5.22 4.51 4.42
N SER A 90 4.57 4.23 5.54
CA SER A 90 3.55 3.19 5.65
C SER A 90 2.17 3.80 5.42
N LEU A 91 1.52 3.42 4.32
CA LEU A 91 0.14 3.77 3.96
C LEU A 91 -0.79 2.73 4.59
N VAL A 92 -1.45 3.08 5.69
CA VAL A 92 -2.30 2.12 6.40
C VAL A 92 -3.69 2.06 5.79
N VAL A 93 -4.00 0.92 5.18
CA VAL A 93 -5.25 0.66 4.46
C VAL A 93 -6.37 0.32 5.43
N ASN A 94 -7.55 0.89 5.21
CA ASN A 94 -8.75 0.65 6.00
C ASN A 94 -9.18 -0.83 5.87
N SER A 95 -9.41 -1.49 7.01
CA SER A 95 -9.79 -2.89 7.06
C SER A 95 -11.13 -3.19 6.37
N ASP A 96 -12.10 -2.27 6.44
CA ASP A 96 -13.41 -2.45 5.82
C ASP A 96 -13.32 -2.38 4.30
N ASP A 97 -12.51 -1.47 3.76
CA ASP A 97 -12.30 -1.38 2.31
C ASP A 97 -11.58 -2.62 1.79
N LEU A 98 -10.58 -3.10 2.54
CA LEU A 98 -9.87 -4.33 2.20
C LEU A 98 -10.78 -5.57 2.31
N ALA A 99 -11.72 -5.59 3.25
CA ALA A 99 -12.69 -6.68 3.40
C ALA A 99 -13.76 -6.68 2.31
N LYS A 100 -14.18 -5.49 1.84
CA LYS A 100 -15.14 -5.33 0.74
C LYS A 100 -14.54 -5.58 -0.63
N SER A 101 -13.22 -5.44 -0.79
CA SER A 101 -12.57 -5.66 -2.07
C SER A 101 -12.60 -7.14 -2.48
N SER A 102 -13.10 -7.39 -3.70
CA SER A 102 -13.01 -8.71 -4.34
C SER A 102 -11.58 -9.08 -4.76
N ASP A 103 -10.72 -8.07 -4.94
CA ASP A 103 -9.31 -8.22 -5.30
C ASP A 103 -8.44 -7.34 -4.39
N LYS A 104 -7.91 -7.96 -3.34
CA LYS A 104 -7.09 -7.28 -2.34
C LYS A 104 -5.75 -6.82 -2.91
N GLU A 105 -5.15 -7.63 -3.78
CA GLU A 105 -3.86 -7.31 -4.38
C GLU A 105 -3.98 -6.10 -5.31
N ALA A 106 -5.02 -6.06 -6.16
CA ALA A 106 -5.27 -4.90 -7.00
C ALA A 106 -5.51 -3.62 -6.19
N LEU A 107 -6.26 -3.69 -5.07
CA LEU A 107 -6.46 -2.54 -4.18
C LEU A 107 -5.15 -2.07 -3.53
N LEU A 108 -4.34 -2.99 -3.00
CA LEU A 108 -3.08 -2.64 -2.36
C LEU A 108 -2.08 -2.06 -3.36
N ALA A 109 -2.05 -2.61 -4.58
CA ALA A 109 -1.27 -2.07 -5.68
C ALA A 109 -1.76 -0.66 -6.07
N SER A 110 -3.08 -0.42 -6.17
CA SER A 110 -3.61 0.91 -6.50
C SER A 110 -3.31 1.95 -5.42
N VAL A 111 -3.31 1.56 -4.15
CA VAL A 111 -2.91 2.43 -3.03
C VAL A 111 -1.47 2.94 -3.20
N LEU A 112 -0.54 2.03 -3.51
CA LEU A 112 0.86 2.39 -3.73
C LEU A 112 1.06 3.19 -5.00
N GLN A 113 0.46 2.72 -6.10
CA GLN A 113 0.54 3.36 -7.42
C GLN A 113 0.05 4.81 -7.36
N MET A 114 -1.08 5.04 -6.69
CA MET A 114 -1.66 6.38 -6.55
C MET A 114 -0.70 7.37 -5.89
N THR A 115 -0.05 6.96 -4.81
CA THR A 115 0.91 7.80 -4.09
C THR A 115 2.18 8.00 -4.92
N SER A 116 2.67 6.93 -5.55
CA SER A 116 3.89 6.96 -6.36
C SER A 116 3.77 7.83 -7.61
N ASP A 117 2.65 7.75 -8.35
CA ASP A 117 2.44 8.49 -9.60
C ASP A 117 2.35 10.00 -9.39
N HIS A 118 1.93 10.41 -8.19
CA HIS A 118 1.74 11.81 -7.84
C HIS A 118 2.91 12.37 -7.03
N TRP A 119 3.90 11.55 -6.66
CA TRP A 119 5.04 12.00 -5.90
C TRP A 119 5.94 12.94 -6.71
N GLN A 120 6.03 14.19 -6.28
CA GLN A 120 6.89 15.24 -6.86
C GLN A 120 8.07 15.59 -5.95
N GLY A 121 8.41 14.73 -4.99
CA GLY A 121 9.47 14.99 -4.02
C GLY A 121 10.86 14.95 -4.65
N SER A 122 11.78 15.73 -4.08
CA SER A 122 13.19 15.78 -4.52
C SER A 122 14.05 14.60 -4.04
N VAL A 123 13.45 13.68 -3.28
CA VAL A 123 14.04 12.42 -2.80
C VAL A 123 13.08 11.28 -3.10
N GLU A 124 13.60 10.05 -3.14
CA GLU A 124 12.77 8.86 -3.31
C GLU A 124 11.83 8.66 -2.10
N CYS A 125 10.68 8.04 -2.37
CA CYS A 125 9.69 7.69 -1.37
C CYS A 125 9.55 6.16 -1.34
N ASP A 126 10.08 5.49 -0.31
CA ASP A 126 9.84 4.06 -0.11
C ASP A 126 8.45 3.88 0.50
N LEU A 127 7.59 3.20 -0.24
CA LEU A 127 6.19 3.02 0.13
C LEU A 127 5.91 1.58 0.54
N ALA A 128 5.12 1.43 1.59
CA ALA A 128 4.51 0.17 1.98
C ALA A 128 3.00 0.37 2.19
N ALA A 129 2.17 -0.44 1.54
CA ALA A 129 0.77 -0.56 1.93
C ALA A 129 0.69 -1.53 3.11
N VAL A 130 0.24 -1.04 4.26
CA VAL A 130 0.17 -1.80 5.50
C VAL A 130 -1.28 -2.05 5.86
N PHE A 131 -1.62 -3.27 6.25
CA PHE A 131 -3.00 -3.63 6.60
C PHE A 131 -3.07 -4.52 7.84
N ASP A 132 -4.22 -4.45 8.51
CA ASP A 132 -4.46 -5.18 9.74
C ASP A 132 -4.87 -6.62 9.46
N GLN A 133 -3.96 -7.56 9.72
CA GLN A 133 -4.27 -8.99 9.59
C GLN A 133 -5.03 -9.56 10.80
N ASN A 134 -4.91 -8.89 11.94
CA ASN A 134 -5.30 -9.41 13.25
C ASN A 134 -6.55 -8.73 13.83
N GLY A 135 -7.12 -7.75 13.13
CA GLY A 135 -8.28 -6.98 13.58
C GLY A 135 -8.00 -6.09 14.80
N CYS A 136 -6.74 -5.74 15.08
CA CYS A 136 -6.35 -4.93 16.23
C CYS A 136 -6.32 -3.41 15.95
N GLY A 137 -6.66 -3.00 14.73
CA GLY A 137 -6.56 -1.63 14.21
C GLY A 137 -5.12 -1.17 13.99
N LEU A 138 -4.14 -2.07 14.08
CA LEU A 138 -2.70 -1.75 14.07
C LEU A 138 -2.34 -0.64 15.08
N LYS A 139 -2.96 -0.69 16.27
CA LYS A 139 -2.79 0.32 17.34
C LYS A 139 -1.34 0.55 17.73
N CYS A 140 -0.48 -0.46 17.62
CA CYS A 140 0.95 -0.31 17.89
C CYS A 140 1.60 0.76 17.00
N MET A 141 1.18 0.91 15.74
CA MET A 141 1.74 1.91 14.82
C MET A 141 1.29 3.36 15.09
N THR A 142 0.50 3.59 16.14
CA THR A 142 0.04 4.94 16.52
C THR A 142 0.95 5.62 17.54
N ARG A 143 1.91 4.88 18.09
CA ARG A 143 2.87 5.38 19.08
C ARG A 143 4.24 5.56 18.46
N GLU A 144 5.01 6.49 19.01
CA GLU A 144 6.39 6.72 18.56
C GLU A 144 7.38 5.68 19.09
N SER A 145 7.06 5.04 20.20
CA SER A 145 7.85 3.97 20.80
C SER A 145 7.00 2.72 20.94
N PHE A 146 7.64 1.56 20.86
CA PHE A 146 6.96 0.29 21.01
C PHE A 146 6.34 0.17 22.41
N ASP A 147 5.07 -0.23 22.43
CA ASP A 147 4.33 -0.53 23.65
C ASP A 147 3.85 -1.99 23.60
N PRO A 148 4.37 -2.90 24.45
CA PRO A 148 3.97 -4.30 24.46
C PRO A 148 2.49 -4.50 24.81
N MET A 149 1.84 -3.52 25.46
CA MET A 149 0.41 -3.58 25.74
C MET A 149 -0.45 -3.39 24.49
N LEU A 150 0.10 -2.78 23.43
CA LEU A 150 -0.60 -2.56 22.15
C LEU A 150 -0.32 -3.65 21.12
N CYS A 151 0.71 -4.48 21.33
CA CYS A 151 1.08 -5.56 20.43
C CYS A 151 1.92 -6.61 21.17
N SER A 152 1.29 -7.73 21.51
CA SER A 152 1.95 -8.86 22.16
C SER A 152 2.60 -9.83 21.17
N ASN A 153 2.04 -9.97 19.97
CA ASN A 153 2.66 -10.71 18.87
C ASN A 153 3.38 -9.73 17.95
N THR A 154 4.72 -9.67 18.00
CA THR A 154 5.50 -8.65 17.28
C THR A 154 6.01 -9.11 15.92
N ILE A 155 6.00 -10.42 15.65
CA ILE A 155 6.51 -11.00 14.40
C ILE A 155 5.35 -11.14 13.42
N ASP A 156 5.54 -10.59 12.21
CA ASP A 156 4.55 -10.60 11.13
C ASP A 156 3.15 -10.14 11.59
N CYS A 157 3.11 -9.19 12.54
CA CYS A 157 1.89 -8.75 13.20
C CYS A 157 0.96 -7.89 12.33
N MET A 158 1.46 -7.46 11.16
CA MET A 158 0.78 -6.59 10.21
C MET A 158 1.06 -7.07 8.79
N GLY A 159 0.10 -6.88 7.89
CA GLY A 159 0.24 -7.23 6.48
C GLY A 159 0.98 -6.12 5.78
N ILE A 160 1.89 -6.49 4.89
CA ILE A 160 2.67 -5.53 4.11
C ILE A 160 2.60 -5.94 2.64
N PHE A 161 2.34 -4.95 1.79
CA PHE A 161 2.41 -5.06 0.35
C PHE A 161 3.37 -3.99 -0.19
N LYS A 162 4.22 -4.35 -1.15
CA LYS A 162 5.24 -3.47 -1.74
C LYS A 162 5.31 -3.67 -3.25
N THR A 163 5.68 -2.61 -3.97
CA THR A 163 5.90 -2.58 -5.43
C THR A 163 7.30 -2.09 -5.83
N THR A 164 8.24 -2.01 -4.89
CA THR A 164 9.56 -1.39 -5.10
C THR A 164 10.63 -2.39 -5.56
N HIS A 165 11.61 -1.89 -6.33
CA HIS A 165 12.82 -2.62 -6.80
C HIS A 165 12.57 -3.99 -7.45
N GLY A 166 11.52 -4.11 -8.26
CA GLY A 166 11.19 -5.35 -8.97
C GLY A 166 10.47 -6.39 -8.10
N PHE A 167 10.18 -6.08 -6.84
CA PHE A 167 9.25 -6.83 -6.02
C PHE A 167 7.85 -6.25 -6.17
N ASN A 168 6.87 -7.09 -6.42
CA ASN A 168 5.46 -6.73 -6.46
C ASN A 168 4.66 -7.84 -5.80
N GLY A 169 4.12 -7.58 -4.61
CA GLY A 169 3.32 -8.57 -3.92
C GLY A 169 3.26 -8.38 -2.41
N PHE A 170 2.64 -9.37 -1.76
CA PHE A 170 2.61 -9.51 -0.32
C PHE A 170 3.99 -9.88 0.23
N VAL A 171 4.43 -9.17 1.26
CA VAL A 171 5.64 -9.50 2.00
C VAL A 171 5.29 -10.59 3.02
N THR A 172 5.47 -11.86 2.64
CA THR A 172 5.08 -13.03 3.44
C THR A 172 6.29 -13.80 3.97
N GLY A 173 6.23 -14.28 5.22
CA GLY A 173 7.21 -15.20 5.79
C GLY A 173 8.58 -14.57 6.08
N CYS A 174 8.65 -13.23 6.14
CA CYS A 174 9.88 -12.49 6.34
C CYS A 174 10.25 -12.30 7.82
N GLN A 175 9.41 -12.77 8.76
CA GLN A 175 9.63 -12.63 10.20
C GLN A 175 9.87 -11.16 10.61
N ILE A 176 9.07 -10.27 10.06
CA ILE A 176 9.19 -8.83 10.30
C ILE A 176 8.80 -8.56 11.74
N ASP A 177 9.78 -8.11 12.51
CA ASP A 177 9.58 -7.72 13.90
C ASP A 177 9.20 -6.24 13.98
N CYS A 178 7.94 -5.95 14.32
CA CYS A 178 7.43 -4.58 14.35
C CYS A 178 8.18 -3.68 15.34
N ARG A 179 8.83 -4.26 16.36
CA ARG A 179 9.68 -3.52 17.31
C ARG A 179 10.84 -2.79 16.63
N LYS A 180 11.31 -3.30 15.49
CA LYS A 180 12.41 -2.72 14.71
C LYS A 180 11.98 -1.59 13.79
N MET A 181 10.69 -1.35 13.63
CA MET A 181 10.17 -0.25 12.81
C MET A 181 10.23 1.10 13.51
N TYR A 182 10.33 1.09 14.85
CA TYR A 182 10.35 2.30 15.66
C TYR A 182 11.68 3.06 15.54
N PRO A 183 11.66 4.40 15.66
CA PRO A 183 10.50 5.21 16.03
C PRO A 183 9.55 5.52 14.87
N LEU A 184 8.27 5.69 15.20
CA LEU A 184 7.19 5.95 14.24
C LEU A 184 6.53 7.31 14.49
N MET A 185 5.93 7.91 13.47
CA MET A 185 5.11 9.11 13.63
C MET A 185 3.93 9.04 12.68
N THR A 186 2.71 9.10 13.21
CA THR A 186 1.52 9.32 12.37
C THR A 186 1.54 10.78 11.90
N ILE A 187 1.73 10.97 10.60
CA ILE A 187 1.84 12.30 9.99
C ILE A 187 0.54 12.78 9.36
N TRP A 188 -0.39 11.86 9.08
CA TRP A 188 -1.71 12.18 8.55
C TRP A 188 -2.72 11.09 8.95
N THR A 189 -3.97 11.50 9.14
CA THR A 189 -5.11 10.62 9.38
C THR A 189 -6.29 11.17 8.60
N LYS A 190 -7.01 10.28 7.91
CA LYS A 190 -8.22 10.63 7.18
C LYS A 190 -9.24 11.18 8.17
N GLN A 191 -9.81 12.34 7.86
CA GLN A 191 -10.96 12.87 8.61
C GLN A 191 -12.20 12.13 8.13
N GLU A 192 -13.06 11.72 9.08
CA GLU A 192 -14.36 11.10 8.78
C GLU A 192 -15.36 12.10 8.20
#